data_AF-A0A4Q2Z219-F1
#
_entry.id   AF-A0A4Q2Z219-F1
#
_cell.length_a   1.000
_cell.length_b   1.000
_cell.length_c   1.000
_cell.angle_alpha   90.00
_cell.angle_beta   90.00
_cell.angle_gamma   90.00
#
_symmetry.space_group_name_H-M   'P 1'
#
loop_
_entity.id
_entity.type
_entity.pdbx_description
1 polymer ?
#
loop_
_entity_poly.entity_id
_entity_poly.type
_entity_poly.pdbx_seq_one_letter_code
_entity_poly.pdbx_strand_id
1 'polypeptide(L)' 'MKLMIAIALLATAAQAESVLDLDAVVAAPANHRIVLENDEVRVLQVEVAPGETEAVHEHRWPSVLHIQSAASHRYQLRMA' A
#
# COMPACT_ATOMS: atom_id res chain seq x y z
N MET A 1 40.74 1.01 40.47
CA MET A 1 41.35 0.39 39.27
C MET A 1 40.79 -1.01 39.08
N LYS A 2 39.91 -1.19 38.08
CA LYS A 2 39.76 -2.35 37.18
C LYS A 2 38.34 -2.34 36.61
N LEU A 3 38.28 -1.86 35.38
CA LEU A 3 37.18 -1.87 34.45
C LEU A 3 37.00 -3.29 33.89
N MET A 4 35.79 -3.86 33.92
CA MET A 4 35.32 -4.98 33.07
C MET A 4 33.78 -4.82 32.93
N ILE A 5 33.29 -4.22 31.84
CA ILE A 5 32.59 -4.86 30.70
C ILE A 5 31.42 -5.77 31.12
N ALA A 6 30.18 -5.33 30.83
CA ALA A 6 29.02 -6.20 30.64
C ALA A 6 28.08 -5.60 29.58
N ILE A 7 28.33 -5.99 28.33
CA ILE A 7 27.38 -6.40 27.30
C ILE A 7 26.15 -5.49 27.12
N ALA A 8 26.19 -4.70 26.05
CA ALA A 8 25.04 -4.07 25.43
C ALA A 8 24.11 -5.16 24.85
N LEU A 9 22.90 -5.29 25.43
CA LEU A 9 21.81 -6.00 24.78
C LEU A 9 21.02 -4.97 23.96
N LEU A 10 21.53 -4.64 22.77
CA LEU A 10 20.78 -3.87 21.79
C LEU A 10 19.73 -4.84 21.21
N ALA A 11 18.51 -4.78 21.72
CA ALA A 11 17.38 -5.49 21.14
C ALA A 11 17.14 -4.93 19.74
N THR A 12 17.72 -5.58 18.73
CA THR A 12 17.28 -5.42 17.34
C THR A 12 15.94 -6.13 17.24
N ALA A 13 14.86 -5.37 17.37
CA ALA A 13 13.59 -5.79 16.81
C ALA A 13 13.84 -5.89 15.30
N ALA A 14 14.07 -7.11 14.82
CA ALA A 14 14.03 -7.39 13.40
C ALA A 14 12.65 -6.92 12.93
N GLN A 15 12.63 -5.80 12.21
CA GLN A 15 11.50 -5.39 11.40
C GLN A 15 11.32 -6.54 10.42
N ALA A 16 10.32 -7.39 10.66
CA ALA A 16 9.88 -8.32 9.63
C ALA A 16 9.29 -7.44 8.52
N GLU A 17 10.08 -7.13 7.50
CA GLU A 17 9.53 -6.59 6.26
C GLU A 17 8.47 -7.58 5.77
N SER A 18 7.26 -7.07 5.59
CA SER A 18 6.17 -7.81 4.99
C SER A 18 6.62 -8.28 3.60
N VAL A 19 6.66 -9.60 3.38
CA VAL A 19 6.93 -10.22 2.06
C VAL A 19 5.71 -10.07 1.12
N LEU A 20 4.68 -9.34 1.54
CA LEU A 20 3.49 -9.12 0.72
C LEU A 20 3.80 -8.08 -0.35
N ASP A 21 3.53 -8.43 -1.61
CA ASP A 21 3.50 -7.46 -2.70
C ASP A 21 2.22 -6.62 -2.55
N LEU A 22 2.41 -5.36 -2.17
CA LEU A 22 1.33 -4.40 -1.93
C LEU A 22 1.07 -3.53 -3.17
N ASP A 23 1.60 -3.87 -4.35
CA ASP A 23 1.12 -3.26 -5.59
C ASP A 23 -0.39 -3.50 -5.74
N ALA A 24 -1.14 -2.43 -5.99
CA ALA A 24 -2.60 -2.44 -6.03
C ALA A 24 -3.18 -3.52 -6.97
N VAL A 25 -2.52 -3.79 -8.11
CA VAL A 25 -3.02 -4.80 -9.08
C VAL A 25 -2.79 -6.23 -8.61
N VAL A 26 -1.84 -6.45 -7.70
CA VAL A 26 -1.54 -7.75 -7.11
C VAL A 26 -2.34 -7.97 -5.85
N ALA A 27 -2.42 -6.95 -4.99
CA ALA A 27 -3.11 -7.02 -3.71
C ALA A 27 -4.64 -6.95 -3.85
N ALA A 28 -5.16 -6.16 -4.81
CA ALA A 28 -6.59 -5.96 -5.06
C ALA A 28 -6.95 -6.18 -6.54
N PRO A 29 -6.71 -7.38 -7.10
CA PRO A 29 -6.88 -7.67 -8.53
C PRO A 29 -8.34 -7.62 -9.00
N ALA A 30 -9.29 -7.69 -8.08
CA ALA A 30 -10.72 -7.56 -8.39
C ALA A 30 -11.13 -6.10 -8.67
N ASN A 31 -10.38 -5.13 -8.14
CA ASN A 31 -10.73 -3.71 -8.20
C ASN A 31 -9.81 -2.92 -9.15
N HIS A 32 -8.56 -3.35 -9.30
CA HIS A 32 -7.54 -2.62 -10.06
C HIS A 32 -7.17 -3.32 -11.36
N ARG A 33 -7.27 -2.58 -12.47
CA ARG A 33 -6.82 -3.04 -13.79
C ARG A 33 -5.93 -2.00 -14.45
N ILE A 34 -4.80 -2.44 -14.99
CA ILE A 34 -3.93 -1.60 -15.81
C ILE A 34 -4.61 -1.35 -17.16
N VAL A 35 -4.82 -0.08 -17.50
CA VAL A 35 -5.35 0.34 -18.82
C VAL A 35 -4.29 1.00 -19.70
N LEU A 36 -3.23 1.53 -19.08
CA LEU A 36 -2.02 2.02 -19.75
C LEU A 36 -0.84 1.87 -18.79
N GLU A 37 0.31 1.46 -19.33
CA GLU A 37 1.57 1.47 -18.60
C GLU A 37 2.72 1.71 -19.57
N ASN A 38 3.58 2.66 -19.22
CA ASN A 38 4.82 2.96 -19.90
C ASN A 38 5.85 3.52 -18.89
N ASP A 39 7.01 3.95 -19.40
CA ASP A 39 8.13 4.42 -18.57
C ASP A 39 7.85 5.69 -17.76
N GLU A 40 6.80 6.45 -18.10
CA GLU A 40 6.46 7.73 -17.46
C GLU A 40 5.23 7.63 -16.56
N VAL A 41 4.23 6.83 -16.94
CA VAL A 41 2.94 6.77 -16.25
C VAL A 41 2.30 5.39 -16.31
N ARG A 42 1.62 5.04 -15.22
CA ARG A 42 0.66 3.94 -15.14
C ARG A 42 -0.73 4.51 -14.87
N VAL A 43 -1.71 4.10 -15.67
CA VAL A 43 -3.13 4.44 -15.47
C VAL A 43 -3.88 3.18 -15.09
N LEU A 44 -4.58 3.26 -13.96
CA LEU A 44 -5.42 2.19 -13.45
C LEU A 44 -6.89 2.56 -13.62
N GLN A 45 -7.67 1.61 -14.14
CA GLN A 45 -9.11 1.60 -13.93
C GLN A 45 -9.36 1.00 -12.54
N VAL A 46 -10.16 1.71 -11.74
CA VAL A 46 -10.53 1.30 -10.39
C VAL A 46 -12.04 1.18 -10.30
N GLU A 47 -12.53 0.00 -9.95
CA GLU A 47 -13.95 -0.28 -9.74
C GLU A 47 -14.17 -0.86 -8.35
N VAL A 48 -15.06 -0.22 -7.59
CA VAL A 48 -15.45 -0.65 -6.24
C VAL A 48 -16.96 -0.65 -6.16
N ALA A 49 -17.56 -1.80 -5.89
CA ALA A 49 -19.00 -1.91 -5.79
C ALA A 49 -19.53 -1.20 -4.51
N PRO A 50 -20.80 -0.75 -4.50
CA PRO A 50 -21.38 -0.17 -3.29
C PRO A 50 -21.28 -1.11 -2.08
N GLY A 51 -20.63 -0.65 -1.01
CA GLY A 51 -20.43 -1.42 0.22
C GLY A 51 -19.23 -2.38 0.19
N GLU A 52 -18.52 -2.48 -0.93
CA GLU A 52 -17.27 -3.23 -1.03
C GLU A 52 -16.13 -2.48 -0.31
N THR A 53 -15.19 -3.23 0.22
CA THR A 53 -13.93 -2.72 0.75
C THR A 53 -12.81 -3.41 0.01
N GLU A 54 -11.96 -2.62 -0.63
CA GLU A 54 -10.80 -3.12 -1.35
C GLU A 54 -9.77 -3.72 -0.39
N ALA A 55 -8.99 -4.68 -0.89
CA ALA A 55 -7.84 -5.18 -0.14
C ALA A 55 -6.79 -4.06 0.07
N VAL A 56 -6.10 -4.13 1.20
CA VAL A 56 -5.05 -3.17 1.56
C VAL A 56 -3.91 -3.25 0.54
N HIS A 57 -3.47 -2.09 0.06
CA HIS A 57 -2.39 -1.94 -0.91
C HIS A 57 -1.67 -0.59 -0.70
N GLU A 58 -0.51 -0.42 -1.32
CA GLU A 58 0.29 0.80 -1.24
C GLU A 58 0.17 1.65 -2.50
N HIS A 59 0.27 2.96 -2.30
CA HIS A 59 0.35 3.93 -3.39
C HIS A 59 1.82 4.33 -3.54
N ARG A 60 2.62 3.40 -4.08
CA ARG A 60 4.08 3.52 -4.15
C ARG A 60 4.55 4.80 -4.86
N TRP A 61 3.80 5.29 -5.84
CA TRP A 61 4.11 6.50 -6.61
C TRP A 61 3.10 7.61 -6.35
N PRO A 62 3.48 8.89 -6.48
CA PRO A 62 2.54 10.00 -6.48
C PRO A 62 1.45 9.79 -7.53
N SER A 63 0.19 9.95 -7.14
CA SER A 63 -0.96 9.65 -7.99
C SER A 63 -2.05 10.72 -7.87
N VAL A 64 -2.94 10.76 -8.86
CA VAL A 64 -4.17 11.56 -8.84
C VAL A 64 -5.34 10.61 -9.07
N LEU A 65 -6.38 10.71 -8.24
CA LEU A 65 -7.63 10.00 -8.48
C LEU A 65 -8.59 10.89 -9.27
N HIS A 66 -9.00 10.42 -10.43
CA HIS A 66 -10.08 11.03 -11.22
C HIS A 66 -11.36 10.20 -11.07
N ILE A 67 -12.30 10.70 -10.27
CA ILE A 67 -13.55 9.99 -9.97
C ILE A 67 -14.57 10.29 -11.08
N GLN A 68 -14.89 9.28 -11.89
CA GLN A 68 -15.85 9.40 -12.99
C GLN A 68 -17.30 9.23 -12.52
N SER A 69 -17.53 8.40 -11.50
CA SER A 69 -18.84 8.20 -10.87
C SER A 69 -18.69 7.82 -9.41
N ALA A 70 -19.52 8.37 -8.52
CA ALA A 70 -19.54 8.02 -7.11
C ALA A 70 -20.97 7.73 -6.66
N ALA A 71 -21.32 6.46 -6.47
CA ALA A 71 -22.55 6.08 -5.79
C ALA A 71 -22.29 6.14 -4.27
N SER A 72 -22.64 7.25 -3.60
CA SER A 72 -22.63 7.39 -2.14
C SER A 72 -21.41 6.76 -1.42
N HIS A 73 -20.18 7.07 -1.86
CA HIS A 73 -18.96 6.53 -1.26
C HIS A 73 -18.60 7.31 0.02
N ARG A 74 -18.48 6.61 1.15
CA ARG A 74 -17.85 7.14 2.37
C ARG A 74 -16.38 6.71 2.34
N TYR A 75 -15.49 7.56 1.83
CA TYR A 75 -14.06 7.27 1.81
C TYR A 75 -13.49 7.31 3.23
N GLN A 76 -12.88 6.22 3.69
CA GLN A 76 -11.90 6.23 4.77
C GLN A 76 -10.55 5.84 4.20
N LEU A 77 -9.79 6.83 3.74
CA LEU A 77 -8.38 6.67 3.42
C LEU A 77 -7.62 6.64 4.76
N ARG A 78 -7.06 5.48 5.14
CA ARG A 78 -6.00 5.41 6.14
C ARG A 78 -4.69 5.25 5.38
N MET A 79 -3.94 6.33 5.29
CA MET A 79 -2.54 6.27 4.84
C MET A 79 -1.72 5.62 5.96
N ALA A 80 -0.94 4.60 5.63
CA ALA A 80 0.12 4.07 6.47
C ALA A 80 1.42 4.83 6.19
#